data_AF-A0A1J3CK70-F1
#
_entry.id   AF-A0A1J3CK70-F1
#
_cell.length_a   1.000
_cell.length_b   1.000
_cell.length_c   1.000
_cell.angle_alpha   90.00
_cell.angle_beta   90.00
_cell.angle_gamma   90.00
#
_symmetry.space_group_name_H-M   'P 1'
#
loop_
_entity.id
_entity.type
_entity.pdbx_description
1 polymer ?
#
loop_
_entity_poly.entity_id
_entity_poly.type
_entity_poly.pdbx_seq_one_letter_code
_entity_poly.pdbx_strand_id
1 'polypeptide(L)'
;FGYLSVLIIIKWCTGSQADLYHVMIYMFLSPMDDLGENQLFPNQKIVQLTFLFLALVAVPWMLLPKPFILKKQHEARQQGQSYAQLDETDESLQVETNGGGHGHEEFEFSEIFVYQLIHTIEFVLGAVSNTASYLRLWALSLAHSELSSVFYEKVLLMAWGFNNIFILIIGILVFIFATVGVLLVMETLSAFLHALRLHWVEYQNKFYEGDGYKFAPFTFALVGNEDE
;
A
#
# COMPACT_ATOMS: atom_id res chain seq x y z
N PHE A 1 -1.30 2.79 12.70
CA PHE A 1 -0.32 1.69 12.49
C PHE A 1 1.01 1.92 13.18
N GLY A 2 1.69 3.06 13.02
CA GLY A 2 2.98 3.31 13.70
C GLY A 2 2.95 3.15 15.23
N TYR A 3 1.83 3.53 15.88
CA TYR A 3 1.61 3.26 17.30
C TYR A 3 1.72 1.76 17.67
N LEU A 4 1.18 0.86 16.84
CA LEU A 4 1.32 -0.59 17.05
C LEU A 4 2.78 -1.03 16.99
N SER A 5 3.55 -0.55 16.02
CA SER A 5 4.98 -0.87 15.90
C SER A 5 5.77 -0.44 17.15
N VAL A 6 5.47 0.75 17.68
CA VAL A 6 6.09 1.23 18.92
C VAL A 6 5.69 0.36 20.11
N LEU A 7 4.42 -0.05 20.22
CA LEU A 7 3.97 -0.97 21.26
C LEU A 7 4.69 -2.33 21.20
N ILE A 8 4.96 -2.87 20.01
CA ILE A 8 5.71 -4.13 19.85
C ILE A 8 7.12 -3.97 20.43
N ILE A 9 7.80 -2.88 20.08
CA ILE A 9 9.16 -2.60 20.58
C ILE A 9 9.16 -2.41 22.10
N ILE A 10 8.21 -1.66 22.64
CA ILE A 10 8.06 -1.46 24.10
C ILE A 10 7.77 -2.80 24.80
N LYS A 11 6.92 -3.64 24.21
CA LYS A 11 6.63 -4.99 24.74
C LYS A 11 7.90 -5.83 24.82
N TRP A 12 8.75 -5.79 23.78
CA TRP A 12 10.04 -6.49 23.79
C TRP A 12 11.01 -5.95 24.85
N CYS A 13 11.08 -4.63 25.05
CA CYS A 13 11.97 -4.04 26.07
C CYS A 13 11.50 -4.29 27.51
N THR A 14 10.18 -4.35 27.73
CA THR A 14 9.60 -4.43 29.09
C THR A 14 9.31 -5.87 29.52
N GLY A 15 9.24 -6.82 28.57
CA GLY A 15 8.96 -8.23 28.85
C GLY A 15 7.51 -8.49 29.33
N SER A 16 6.59 -7.56 29.11
CA SER A 16 5.20 -7.66 29.55
C SER A 16 4.40 -8.67 28.71
N GLN A 17 3.48 -9.40 29.34
CA GLN A 17 2.62 -10.41 28.70
C GLN A 17 1.39 -9.82 27.99
N ALA A 18 1.24 -8.49 27.95
CA ALA A 18 0.04 -7.85 27.43
C ALA A 18 -0.29 -8.23 25.97
N ASP A 19 -1.57 -8.47 25.70
CA ASP A 19 -2.06 -8.86 24.38
C ASP A 19 -2.27 -7.64 23.47
N LEU A 20 -1.31 -7.41 22.57
CA LEU A 20 -1.32 -6.24 21.67
C LEU A 20 -2.53 -6.22 20.71
N TYR A 21 -3.04 -7.39 20.30
CA TYR A 21 -4.22 -7.46 19.44
C TYR A 21 -5.47 -6.98 20.17
N HIS A 22 -5.68 -7.41 21.42
CA HIS A 22 -6.77 -6.92 22.26
C HIS A 22 -6.64 -5.40 22.47
N VAL A 23 -5.44 -4.91 22.80
CA VAL A 23 -5.15 -3.48 22.96
C VAL A 23 -5.53 -2.68 21.71
N MET A 24 -5.23 -3.21 20.51
CA MET A 24 -5.53 -2.54 19.24
C MET A 24 -7.01 -2.56 18.88
N ILE A 25 -7.72 -3.66 19.14
CA ILE A 25 -9.16 -3.77 18.87
C ILE A 25 -9.94 -2.86 19.83
N TYR A 26 -9.64 -2.94 21.14
CA TYR A 26 -10.32 -2.13 22.15
C TYR A 26 -10.05 -0.63 22.00
N MET A 27 -8.90 -0.24 21.44
CA MET A 27 -8.62 1.17 21.09
C MET A 27 -9.68 1.76 20.14
N PHE A 28 -10.23 0.98 19.22
CA PHE A 28 -11.28 1.45 18.30
C PHE A 28 -12.70 1.16 18.80
N LEU A 29 -12.92 0.03 19.48
CA LEU A 29 -14.27 -0.41 19.87
C LEU A 29 -14.73 0.17 21.21
N SER A 30 -13.83 0.39 22.17
CA SER A 30 -14.17 0.88 23.52
C SER A 30 -12.99 1.63 24.16
N PRO A 31 -12.67 2.85 23.69
CA PRO A 31 -11.44 3.57 24.07
C PRO A 31 -11.40 4.05 25.54
N MET A 32 -12.52 3.97 26.27
CA MET A 32 -12.63 4.44 27.66
C MET A 32 -12.52 3.32 28.70
N ASP A 33 -12.48 2.05 28.28
CA ASP A 33 -12.46 0.93 29.22
C ASP A 33 -11.08 0.78 29.89
N ASP A 34 -11.06 0.23 31.11
CA ASP A 34 -9.81 -0.03 31.82
C ASP A 34 -9.15 -1.29 31.27
N LEU A 35 -7.94 -1.14 30.73
CA LEU A 35 -7.20 -2.27 30.16
C LEU A 35 -6.66 -3.25 31.22
N GLY A 36 -6.85 -2.99 32.51
CA GLY A 36 -6.49 -3.90 33.60
C GLY A 36 -5.05 -4.40 33.48
N GLU A 37 -4.88 -5.72 33.37
CA GLU A 37 -3.57 -6.37 33.25
C GLU A 37 -2.85 -6.13 31.90
N ASN A 38 -3.52 -5.52 30.91
CA ASN A 38 -2.95 -5.20 29.60
C ASN A 38 -2.37 -3.77 29.50
N GLN A 39 -2.26 -3.04 30.62
CA GLN A 39 -1.67 -1.71 30.63
C GLN A 39 -0.14 -1.77 30.45
N LEU A 40 0.33 -1.29 29.30
CA LEU A 40 1.74 -1.37 28.91
C LEU A 40 2.58 -0.19 29.44
N PHE A 41 1.95 0.96 29.71
CA PHE A 41 2.60 2.16 30.26
C PHE A 41 1.61 3.04 31.06
N PRO A 42 2.10 3.85 32.00
CA PRO A 42 1.27 4.85 32.69
C PRO A 42 0.69 5.87 31.68
N ASN A 43 -0.59 6.23 31.81
CA ASN A 43 -1.34 7.16 30.93
C ASN A 43 -1.64 6.67 29.49
N GLN A 44 -1.64 5.35 29.24
CA GLN A 44 -1.99 4.77 27.95
C GLN A 44 -3.34 5.23 27.39
N LYS A 45 -4.35 5.38 28.24
CA LYS A 45 -5.70 5.83 27.84
C LYS A 45 -5.70 7.21 27.17
N ILE A 46 -4.95 8.16 27.75
CA ILE A 46 -4.86 9.54 27.23
C ILE A 46 -4.23 9.52 25.83
N VAL A 47 -3.12 8.78 25.68
CA VAL A 47 -2.41 8.68 24.40
C VAL A 47 -3.26 8.02 23.32
N GLN A 48 -3.97 6.93 23.65
CA GLN A 48 -4.87 6.26 22.72
C GLN A 48 -6.02 7.17 22.28
N LEU A 49 -6.64 7.89 23.22
CA LEU A 49 -7.72 8.83 22.90
C LEU A 49 -7.24 9.98 22.02
N THR A 50 -6.06 10.54 22.31
CA THR A 50 -5.46 11.60 21.47
C THR A 50 -5.20 11.12 20.05
N PHE A 51 -4.62 9.92 19.87
CA PHE A 51 -4.39 9.37 18.53
C PHE A 51 -5.67 9.01 17.79
N LEU A 52 -6.69 8.49 18.48
CA LEU A 52 -7.99 8.20 17.89
C LEU A 52 -8.67 9.49 17.39
N PHE A 53 -8.66 10.54 18.21
CA PHE A 53 -9.21 11.84 17.84
C PHE A 53 -8.47 12.46 16.65
N LEU A 54 -7.13 12.42 16.67
CA LEU A 54 -6.31 12.91 15.56
C LEU A 54 -6.59 12.14 14.26
N ALA A 55 -6.78 10.81 14.33
CA ALA A 55 -7.14 9.99 13.18
C ALA A 55 -8.51 10.35 12.61
N LEU A 56 -9.50 10.63 13.48
CA LEU A 56 -10.84 11.03 13.06
C LEU A 56 -10.83 12.40 12.37
N VAL A 57 -10.06 13.36 12.88
CA VAL A 57 -9.90 14.70 12.28
C VAL A 57 -9.10 14.66 10.98
N ALA A 58 -8.15 13.73 10.84
CA ALA A 58 -7.32 13.60 9.64
C ALA A 58 -8.14 13.22 8.38
N VAL A 59 -9.25 12.48 8.52
CA VAL A 59 -10.09 12.07 7.38
C VAL A 59 -10.77 13.27 6.71
N PRO A 60 -11.52 14.15 7.43
CA PRO A 60 -12.01 15.40 6.87
C PRO A 60 -10.90 16.33 6.38
N TRP A 61 -9.76 16.36 7.07
CA TRP A 61 -8.63 17.20 6.66
C TRP A 61 -8.00 16.74 5.34
N MET A 62 -8.07 15.46 4.97
CA MET A 62 -7.59 15.02 3.67
C MET A 62 -8.61 15.27 2.55
N LEU A 63 -9.90 15.24 2.88
CA LEU A 63 -10.99 15.41 1.91
C LEU A 63 -11.20 16.87 1.49
N LEU A 64 -11.20 17.80 2.45
CA LEU A 64 -11.71 19.17 2.26
C LEU A 64 -10.74 20.21 1.65
N PRO A 65 -9.42 20.21 1.94
CA PRO A 65 -8.55 21.31 1.52
C PRO A 65 -8.36 21.37 0.01
N LYS A 66 -8.13 20.24 -0.65
CA LYS A 66 -7.88 20.19 -2.10
C LYS A 66 -9.07 20.76 -2.90
N PRO A 67 -10.32 20.28 -2.74
CA PRO A 67 -11.45 20.81 -3.50
C PRO A 67 -11.75 22.28 -3.17
N PHE A 68 -11.57 22.71 -1.92
CA PHE A 68 -11.87 24.08 -1.49
C PHE A 68 -10.81 25.09 -1.97
N ILE A 69 -9.54 24.71 -1.97
CA ILE A 69 -8.44 25.53 -2.54
C ILE A 69 -8.61 25.64 -4.05
N LEU A 70 -8.95 24.54 -4.73
CA LEU A 70 -9.15 24.52 -6.18
C LEU A 70 -10.36 25.37 -6.61
N LYS A 71 -11.46 25.30 -5.86
CA LYS A 71 -12.63 26.20 -6.04
C LYS A 71 -12.25 27.67 -5.89
N LYS A 72 -11.51 28.03 -4.84
CA LYS A 72 -11.08 29.42 -4.59
C LYS A 72 -10.13 29.94 -5.69
N GLN A 73 -9.26 29.09 -6.22
CA GLN A 73 -8.40 29.45 -7.36
C GLN A 73 -9.19 29.62 -8.66
N HIS A 74 -10.24 28.83 -8.87
CA HIS A 74 -11.11 28.97 -10.03
C HIS A 74 -11.93 30.26 -9.98
N GLU A 75 -12.48 30.62 -8.83
CA GLU A 75 -13.21 31.87 -8.62
C GLU A 75 -12.31 33.11 -8.81
N ALA A 76 -11.05 33.03 -8.37
CA ALA A 76 -10.05 34.07 -8.60
C ALA A 76 -9.60 34.18 -10.08
N ARG A 77 -9.56 33.07 -10.83
CA ARG A 77 -9.24 33.06 -12.27
C ARG A 77 -10.42 33.54 -13.12
N GLN A 78 -11.65 33.17 -12.77
CA GLN A 78 -12.86 33.63 -13.43
C GLN A 78 -13.10 35.13 -13.21
N GLN A 79 -12.81 35.66 -12.01
CA GLN A 79 -12.82 37.11 -11.77
C GLN A 79 -11.76 37.85 -12.62
N GLY A 80 -10.60 37.25 -12.89
CA GLY A 80 -9.59 37.82 -13.78
C GLY A 80 -10.00 37.86 -15.27
N GLN A 81 -10.77 36.86 -15.74
CA GLN A 81 -11.30 36.86 -17.11
C GLN A 81 -12.49 37.81 -17.30
N SER A 82 -13.28 38.06 -16.25
CA SER A 82 -14.41 39.00 -16.33
C SER A 82 -13.98 40.47 -16.45
N TYR A 83 -12.72 40.81 -16.15
CA TYR A 83 -12.16 42.16 -16.35
C TYR A 83 -11.35 42.33 -17.64
N ALA A 84 -11.12 41.26 -18.41
CA ALA A 84 -10.44 41.33 -19.72
C ALA A 84 -11.40 41.60 -20.89
N GLN A 85 -12.69 41.82 -20.61
CA GLN A 85 -13.68 42.24 -21.59
C GLN A 85 -14.17 43.66 -21.25
N LEU A 86 -13.27 44.63 -21.39
CA LEU A 86 -13.62 46.04 -21.49
C LEU A 86 -12.99 46.62 -22.76
N ASP A 87 -13.80 46.59 -23.81
CA ASP A 87 -14.03 47.71 -24.70
C ASP A 87 -12.81 48.34 -25.39
N GLU A 88 -12.33 47.71 -26.47
CA GLU A 88 -11.83 48.48 -27.62
C GLU A 88 -12.99 48.71 -28.58
N THR A 89 -13.74 49.79 -28.35
CA THR A 89 -14.57 50.41 -29.38
C THR A 89 -13.65 50.92 -30.49
N ASP A 90 -13.58 50.19 -31.61
CA ASP A 90 -13.37 50.81 -32.91
C ASP A 90 -14.25 50.12 -33.96
N GLU A 91 -15.04 50.93 -34.67
CA GLU A 91 -16.03 50.48 -35.65
C GLU A 91 -15.35 49.80 -36.84
N SER A 92 -15.70 48.54 -37.14
CA SER A 92 -16.25 48.12 -38.44
C SER A 92 -16.25 46.59 -38.62
N LEU A 93 -17.29 46.13 -39.33
CA LEU A 93 -17.56 44.79 -39.87
C LEU A 93 -18.45 43.88 -39.01
N GLN A 94 -19.75 43.95 -39.34
CA GLN A 94 -20.73 42.91 -39.10
C GLN A 94 -20.25 41.57 -39.67
N VAL A 95 -20.00 40.59 -38.79
CA VAL A 95 -20.06 39.16 -39.14
C VAL A 95 -20.98 38.48 -38.15
N GLU A 96 -22.19 38.21 -38.62
CA GLU A 96 -23.14 37.27 -38.03
C GLU A 96 -22.44 35.91 -37.86
N THR A 97 -22.01 35.61 -36.64
CA THR A 97 -21.64 34.26 -36.22
C THR A 97 -22.63 33.80 -35.16
N ASN A 98 -23.71 33.22 -35.67
CA ASN A 98 -24.57 32.31 -34.93
C ASN A 98 -23.70 31.10 -34.54
N GLY A 99 -23.20 31.08 -33.30
CA GLY A 99 -22.30 30.05 -32.80
C GLY A 99 -22.48 29.91 -31.29
N GLY A 100 -23.37 28.99 -30.90
CA GLY A 100 -23.56 28.60 -29.51
C GLY A 100 -22.25 28.14 -28.88
N GLY A 101 -22.11 28.44 -27.58
CA GLY A 101 -20.92 28.01 -26.85
C GLY A 101 -20.61 28.78 -25.58
N HIS A 102 -21.58 29.43 -24.92
CA HIS A 102 -21.43 29.65 -23.47
C HIS A 102 -21.73 28.33 -22.75
N GLY A 103 -20.91 27.33 -23.05
CA GLY A 103 -20.68 26.25 -22.12
C GLY A 103 -20.01 26.89 -20.93
N HIS A 104 -20.80 27.14 -19.88
CA HIS A 104 -20.28 26.97 -18.54
C HIS A 104 -19.51 25.63 -18.56
N GLU A 105 -18.19 25.67 -18.72
CA GLU A 105 -17.34 24.76 -17.96
C GLU A 105 -17.64 25.12 -16.50
N GLU A 106 -18.79 24.66 -16.00
CA GLU A 106 -18.99 24.51 -14.58
C GLU A 106 -17.79 23.71 -14.16
N PHE A 107 -16.87 24.39 -13.48
CA PHE A 107 -15.86 23.73 -12.68
C PHE A 107 -16.60 22.61 -11.97
N GLU A 108 -16.42 21.36 -12.44
CA GLU A 108 -17.18 20.21 -11.97
C GLU A 108 -16.62 19.86 -10.59
N PHE A 109 -16.92 20.74 -9.63
CA PHE A 109 -16.58 20.61 -8.23
C PHE A 109 -17.13 19.27 -7.72
N SER A 110 -18.25 18.83 -8.29
CA SER A 110 -18.80 17.49 -8.11
C SER A 110 -17.81 16.40 -8.55
N GLU A 111 -17.24 16.47 -9.76
CA GLU A 111 -16.26 15.49 -10.25
C GLU A 111 -14.98 15.48 -9.40
N ILE A 112 -14.42 16.66 -9.09
CA ILE A 112 -13.23 16.79 -8.24
C ILE A 112 -13.50 16.26 -6.83
N PHE A 113 -14.68 16.54 -6.29
CA PHE A 113 -15.11 16.05 -4.98
C PHE A 113 -15.28 14.53 -4.97
N VAL A 114 -15.89 13.96 -6.02
CA VAL A 114 -16.04 12.50 -6.18
C VAL A 114 -14.67 11.83 -6.30
N TYR A 115 -13.76 12.34 -7.14
CA TYR A 115 -12.40 11.82 -7.25
C TYR A 115 -11.64 11.89 -5.92
N GLN A 116 -11.72 13.03 -5.21
CA GLN A 116 -11.06 13.18 -3.91
C GLN A 116 -11.66 12.26 -2.84
N LEU A 117 -12.98 12.01 -2.89
CA LEU A 117 -13.66 11.07 -2.01
C LEU A 117 -13.21 9.63 -2.28
N ILE A 118 -13.14 9.21 -3.54
CA ILE A 118 -12.64 7.89 -3.93
C ILE A 118 -11.19 7.72 -3.46
N HIS A 119 -10.32 8.69 -3.77
CA HIS A 119 -8.93 8.67 -3.32
C HIS A 119 -8.81 8.60 -1.78
N THR A 120 -9.69 9.29 -1.05
CA THR A 120 -9.71 9.25 0.41
C THR A 120 -10.10 7.88 0.95
N ILE A 121 -11.14 7.27 0.40
CA ILE A 121 -11.60 5.92 0.78
C ILE A 121 -10.53 4.88 0.42
N GLU A 122 -9.98 4.94 -0.79
CA GLU A 122 -8.92 4.06 -1.26
C GLU A 122 -7.68 4.17 -0.37
N PHE A 123 -7.27 5.38 -0.01
CA PHE A 123 -6.13 5.57 0.88
C PHE A 123 -6.37 4.99 2.28
N VAL A 124 -7.53 5.23 2.90
CA VAL A 124 -7.84 4.73 4.24
C VAL A 124 -7.94 3.21 4.25
N LEU A 125 -8.72 2.63 3.32
CA LEU A 125 -8.87 1.17 3.21
C LEU A 125 -7.56 0.50 2.77
N GLY A 126 -6.84 1.13 1.85
CA GLY A 126 -5.52 0.71 1.38
C GLY A 126 -4.48 0.70 2.50
N ALA A 127 -4.49 1.69 3.41
CA ALA A 127 -3.57 1.71 4.55
C ALA A 127 -3.77 0.50 5.49
N VAL A 128 -5.02 0.11 5.76
CA VAL A 128 -5.35 -1.09 6.55
C VAL A 128 -4.99 -2.36 5.77
N SER A 129 -5.42 -2.45 4.51
CA SER A 129 -5.22 -3.62 3.65
C SER A 129 -3.74 -3.91 3.40
N ASN A 130 -2.96 -2.89 3.08
CA ASN A 130 -1.52 -3.02 2.83
C ASN A 130 -0.81 -3.51 4.10
N THR A 131 -1.15 -2.97 5.28
CA THR A 131 -0.58 -3.43 6.56
C THR A 131 -0.90 -4.90 6.82
N ALA A 132 -2.13 -5.35 6.59
CA ALA A 132 -2.52 -6.75 6.76
C ALA A 132 -1.83 -7.67 5.72
N SER A 133 -1.64 -7.21 4.48
CA SER A 133 -0.99 -7.97 3.41
C SER A 133 0.45 -8.37 3.75
N TYR A 134 1.17 -7.56 4.57
CA TYR A 134 2.52 -7.90 5.03
C TYR A 134 2.58 -9.15 5.93
N LEU A 135 1.47 -9.61 6.50
CA LEU A 135 1.40 -10.90 7.22
C LEU A 135 1.83 -12.07 6.33
N ARG A 136 1.69 -11.93 5.00
CA ARG A 136 2.15 -12.92 4.02
C ARG A 136 3.63 -13.29 4.19
N LEU A 137 4.49 -12.34 4.54
CA LEU A 137 5.91 -12.61 4.74
C LEU A 137 6.13 -13.55 5.92
N TRP A 138 5.39 -13.36 7.01
CA TRP A 138 5.42 -14.26 8.16
C TRP A 138 4.85 -15.64 7.82
N ALA A 139 3.69 -15.69 7.14
CA ALA A 139 3.07 -16.96 6.76
C ALA A 139 3.98 -17.81 5.84
N LEU A 140 4.63 -17.17 4.87
CA LEU A 140 5.57 -17.85 3.99
C LEU A 140 6.81 -18.32 4.74
N SER A 141 7.35 -17.50 5.65
CA SER A 141 8.49 -17.90 6.49
C SER A 141 8.15 -19.08 7.41
N LEU A 142 6.92 -19.13 7.95
CA LEU A 142 6.44 -20.24 8.76
C LEU A 142 6.32 -21.51 7.91
N ALA A 143 5.68 -21.42 6.73
CA ALA A 143 5.53 -22.54 5.82
C ALA A 143 6.89 -23.13 5.40
N HIS A 144 7.86 -22.26 5.06
CA HIS A 144 9.22 -22.68 4.72
C HIS A 144 9.90 -23.43 5.86
N SER A 145 9.77 -22.93 7.09
CA SER A 145 10.34 -23.58 8.29
C SER A 145 9.72 -24.96 8.54
N GLU A 146 8.39 -25.06 8.46
CA GLU A 146 7.67 -26.33 8.66
C GLU A 146 7.99 -27.35 7.57
N LEU A 147 8.01 -26.91 6.30
CA LEU A 147 8.35 -27.78 5.17
C LEU A 147 9.79 -28.29 5.29
N SER A 148 10.75 -27.43 5.65
CA SER A 148 12.14 -27.83 5.89
C SER A 148 12.27 -28.85 7.02
N SER A 149 11.57 -28.64 8.13
CA SER A 149 11.56 -29.59 9.27
C SER A 149 11.00 -30.95 8.87
N VAL A 150 9.87 -30.98 8.15
CA VAL A 150 9.25 -32.23 7.68
C VAL A 150 10.15 -32.98 6.71
N PHE A 151 10.82 -32.29 5.78
CA PHE A 151 11.78 -32.94 4.88
C PHE A 151 12.99 -33.52 5.64
N TYR A 152 13.51 -32.81 6.64
CA TYR A 152 14.60 -33.29 7.48
C TYR A 152 14.19 -34.54 8.27
N GLU A 153 13.04 -34.50 8.94
CA GLU A 153 12.56 -35.60 9.78
C GLU A 153 12.18 -36.83 8.95
N LYS A 154 11.45 -36.65 7.84
CA LYS A 154 10.89 -37.76 7.07
C LYS A 154 11.87 -38.39 6.09
N VAL A 155 12.87 -37.64 5.59
CA VAL A 155 13.86 -38.16 4.65
C VAL A 155 15.16 -38.55 5.35
N LEU A 156 15.81 -37.62 6.06
CA LEU A 156 17.14 -37.84 6.62
C LEU A 156 17.10 -38.70 7.90
N LEU A 157 16.23 -38.34 8.84
CA LEU A 157 16.09 -39.07 10.12
C LEU A 157 15.59 -40.50 9.91
N MET A 158 14.65 -40.68 8.98
CA MET A 158 14.19 -42.02 8.57
C MET A 158 15.32 -42.84 7.93
N ALA A 159 16.12 -42.24 7.03
CA ALA A 159 17.24 -42.93 6.40
C ALA A 159 18.33 -43.33 7.40
N TRP A 160 18.55 -42.53 8.45
CA TRP A 160 19.51 -42.84 9.53
C TRP A 160 19.07 -44.04 10.38
N GLY A 161 17.76 -44.23 10.57
CA GLY A 161 17.22 -45.36 11.33
C GLY A 161 17.54 -46.73 10.72
N PHE A 162 17.83 -46.79 9.42
CA PHE A 162 18.28 -47.99 8.74
C PHE A 162 19.81 -48.09 8.79
N ASN A 163 20.34 -49.05 9.55
CA ASN A 163 21.78 -49.28 9.77
C ASN A 163 22.55 -49.81 8.53
N ASN A 164 22.04 -49.55 7.32
CA ASN A 164 22.61 -49.97 6.04
C ASN A 164 23.22 -48.77 5.31
N ILE A 165 24.54 -48.80 5.08
CA ILE A 165 25.29 -47.74 4.38
C ILE A 165 24.66 -47.35 3.03
N PHE A 166 24.17 -48.33 2.26
CA PHE A 166 23.59 -48.08 0.93
C PHE A 166 22.29 -47.25 0.99
N ILE A 167 21.43 -47.52 1.98
CA ILE A 167 20.16 -46.78 2.18
C ILE A 167 20.43 -45.38 2.73
N LEU A 168 21.48 -45.20 3.52
CA LEU A 168 21.90 -43.89 4.00
C LEU A 168 22.42 -43.00 2.85
N ILE A 169 23.25 -43.55 1.95
CA ILE A 169 23.77 -42.81 0.78
C ILE A 169 22.62 -42.40 -0.15
N ILE A 170 21.67 -43.30 -0.45
CA ILE A 170 20.53 -42.96 -1.31
C ILE A 170 19.63 -41.92 -0.64
N GLY A 171 19.42 -42.02 0.68
CA GLY A 171 18.63 -41.06 1.46
C GLY A 171 19.22 -39.66 1.44
N ILE A 172 20.55 -39.53 1.60
CA ILE A 172 21.25 -38.24 1.50
C ILE A 172 21.15 -37.65 0.08
N LEU A 173 21.32 -38.48 -0.95
CA LEU A 173 21.24 -38.01 -2.35
C LEU A 173 19.84 -37.49 -2.69
N VAL A 174 18.79 -38.22 -2.27
CA VAL A 174 17.39 -37.78 -2.41
C VAL A 174 17.12 -36.52 -1.60
N PHE A 175 17.65 -36.43 -0.37
CA PHE A 175 17.50 -35.23 0.47
C PHE A 175 18.13 -33.99 -0.17
N ILE A 176 19.33 -34.09 -0.74
CA ILE A 176 19.98 -32.97 -1.43
C ILE A 176 19.16 -32.55 -2.65
N PHE A 177 18.71 -33.50 -3.47
CA PHE A 177 17.93 -33.18 -4.66
C PHE A 177 16.57 -32.55 -4.30
N ALA A 178 15.88 -33.08 -3.29
CA ALA A 178 14.62 -32.52 -2.80
C ALA A 178 14.81 -31.11 -2.22
N THR A 179 15.89 -30.88 -1.47
CA THR A 179 16.21 -29.56 -0.90
C THR A 179 16.52 -28.55 -1.99
N VAL A 180 17.33 -28.91 -2.99
CA VAL A 180 17.64 -27.99 -4.09
C VAL A 180 16.41 -27.72 -4.97
N GLY A 181 15.68 -28.76 -5.37
CA GLY A 181 14.54 -28.63 -6.27
C GLY A 181 13.33 -27.94 -5.62
N VAL A 182 12.90 -28.43 -4.45
CA VAL A 182 11.64 -27.97 -3.83
C VAL A 182 11.88 -26.77 -2.92
N LEU A 183 12.78 -26.90 -1.94
CA LEU A 183 13.02 -25.85 -0.95
C LEU A 183 13.73 -24.62 -1.56
N LEU A 184 14.75 -24.84 -2.40
CA LEU A 184 15.55 -23.72 -2.91
C LEU A 184 14.97 -23.11 -4.18
N VAL A 185 14.53 -23.89 -5.17
CA VAL A 185 14.01 -23.33 -6.43
C VAL A 185 12.54 -22.94 -6.32
N MET A 186 11.66 -23.89 -5.99
CA MET A 186 10.20 -23.65 -6.05
C MET A 186 9.72 -22.67 -4.98
N GLU A 187 10.14 -22.83 -3.73
CA GLU A 187 9.72 -21.92 -2.66
C GLU A 187 10.35 -20.53 -2.80
N THR A 188 11.61 -20.40 -3.19
CA THR A 188 12.23 -19.07 -3.41
C THR A 188 11.56 -18.33 -4.55
N LEU A 189 11.16 -19.01 -5.63
CA LEU A 189 10.41 -18.38 -6.71
C LEU A 189 9.03 -17.89 -6.25
N SER A 190 8.32 -18.68 -5.42
CA SER A 190 7.07 -18.26 -4.78
C SER A 190 7.27 -17.03 -3.89
N ALA A 191 8.33 -17.04 -3.07
CA ALA A 191 8.72 -15.92 -2.22
C ALA A 191 9.02 -14.66 -3.01
N PHE A 192 9.76 -14.81 -4.10
CA PHE A 192 10.11 -13.71 -5.01
C PHE A 192 8.86 -13.08 -5.62
N LEU A 193 7.90 -13.88 -6.11
CA LEU A 193 6.66 -13.36 -6.68
C LEU A 193 5.79 -12.64 -5.62
N HIS A 194 5.79 -13.15 -4.38
CA HIS A 194 5.12 -12.46 -3.27
C HIS A 194 5.78 -11.13 -2.92
N ALA A 195 7.11 -11.06 -2.94
CA ALA A 195 7.87 -9.82 -2.75
C ALA A 195 7.64 -8.82 -3.90
N LEU A 196 7.59 -9.31 -5.15
CA LEU A 196 7.29 -8.48 -6.33
C LEU A 196 5.89 -7.87 -6.21
N ARG A 197 4.90 -8.68 -5.82
CA ARG A 197 3.54 -8.18 -5.58
C ARG A 197 3.53 -7.09 -4.51
N LEU A 198 4.21 -7.30 -3.38
CA LEU A 198 4.34 -6.31 -2.32
C LEU A 198 4.92 -4.98 -2.83
N HIS A 199 5.91 -5.04 -3.71
CA HIS A 199 6.45 -3.84 -4.35
C HIS A 199 5.46 -3.20 -5.33
N TRP A 200 4.82 -3.99 -6.17
CA TRP A 200 3.97 -3.47 -7.24
C TRP A 200 2.66 -2.90 -6.70
N VAL A 201 2.00 -3.58 -5.78
CA VAL A 201 0.67 -3.18 -5.31
C VAL A 201 0.77 -2.32 -4.05
N GLU A 202 1.54 -2.75 -3.05
CA GLU A 202 1.55 -2.07 -1.75
C GLU A 202 2.52 -0.87 -1.69
N TYR A 203 3.63 -0.89 -2.44
CA TYR A 203 4.63 0.20 -2.46
C TYR A 203 4.37 1.22 -3.58
N GLN A 204 4.16 0.78 -4.82
CA GLN A 204 3.99 1.71 -5.95
C GLN A 204 2.65 2.47 -5.89
N ASN A 205 1.58 1.90 -5.33
CA ASN A 205 0.28 2.57 -5.22
C ASN A 205 0.29 3.87 -4.37
N LYS A 206 1.41 4.20 -3.70
CA LYS A 206 1.54 5.43 -2.92
C LYS A 206 2.21 6.59 -3.67
N PHE A 207 3.03 6.31 -4.65
CA PHE A 207 3.94 7.31 -5.23
C PHE A 207 3.99 7.28 -6.76
N TYR A 208 3.57 6.19 -7.38
CA TYR A 208 3.66 5.99 -8.82
C TYR A 208 2.30 6.25 -9.46
N GLU A 209 2.14 7.44 -10.08
CA GLU A 209 0.91 7.83 -10.78
C GLU A 209 0.78 7.15 -12.17
N GLY A 210 1.83 6.50 -12.67
CA GLY A 210 1.78 5.70 -13.89
C GLY A 210 1.67 6.47 -15.20
N ASP A 211 1.72 7.81 -15.15
CA ASP A 211 1.66 8.66 -16.33
C ASP A 211 3.06 8.89 -16.91
N GLY A 212 3.38 8.13 -17.97
CA GLY A 212 4.66 8.25 -18.66
C GLY A 212 4.72 7.37 -19.91
N TYR A 213 5.46 7.83 -20.91
CA TYR A 213 5.76 7.04 -22.10
C TYR A 213 7.17 6.46 -22.00
N LYS A 214 7.35 5.23 -22.48
CA LYS A 214 8.68 4.62 -22.56
C LYS A 214 9.52 5.43 -23.56
N PHE A 215 10.62 6.00 -23.09
CA PHE A 215 11.56 6.71 -23.95
C PHE A 215 12.19 5.73 -24.95
N ALA A 216 11.86 5.90 -26.24
CA ALA A 216 12.46 5.17 -27.35
C ALA A 216 13.35 6.15 -28.14
N PRO A 217 14.67 6.18 -27.89
CA PRO A 217 15.57 7.02 -28.66
C PRO A 217 15.69 6.48 -30.09
N PHE A 218 15.75 7.38 -31.06
CA PHE A 218 16.06 7.01 -32.44
C PHE A 218 17.48 6.41 -32.50
N THR A 219 17.56 5.10 -32.76
CA THR A 219 18.82 4.34 -32.83
C THR A 219 18.79 3.49 -34.08
N PHE A 220 19.84 3.56 -34.92
CA PHE A 220 19.94 2.77 -36.15
C PHE A 220 19.95 1.24 -35.92
N ALA A 221 20.20 0.78 -34.68
CA ALA A 221 20.10 -0.62 -34.28
C ALA A 221 18.65 -1.14 -34.18
N LEU A 222 17.65 -0.27 -34.02
CA LEU A 222 16.23 -0.66 -34.02
C LEU A 222 15.73 -0.99 -35.44
N VAL A 223 16.27 -0.33 -36.46
CA VAL A 223 15.88 -0.52 -37.87
C VAL A 223 16.29 -1.89 -38.41
N GLY A 224 17.36 -2.50 -37.90
CA GLY A 224 17.81 -3.82 -38.34
C GLY A 224 16.99 -5.01 -37.82
N ASN A 225 16.14 -4.80 -36.81
CA ASN A 225 15.34 -5.86 -36.17
C ASN A 225 13.84 -5.80 -36.54
N GLU A 226 13.39 -4.79 -37.29
CA GLU A 226 12.00 -4.71 -37.76
C GLU A 226 11.77 -5.45 -39.09
N ASP A 227 12.86 -5.90 -39.74
CA ASP A 227 12.85 -6.55 -41.06
C ASP A 227 13.23 -8.06 -41.03
N GLU A 228 13.32 -8.70 -39.85
CA GLU A 228 13.45 -10.17 -39.67
C GLU A 228 12.23 -10.75 -38.90
#